data_AF-A0A6I2UJ57-F1
#
_entry.id   AF-A0A6I2UJ57-F1
#
_cell.length_a   1.000
_cell.length_b   1.000
_cell.length_c   1.000
_cell.angle_alpha   90.00
_cell.angle_beta   90.00
_cell.angle_gamma   90.00
#
_symmetry.space_group_name_H-M   'P 1'
#
loop_
_entity.id
_entity.type
_entity.pdbx_description
1 polymer ?
#
loop_
_entity_poly.entity_id
_entity_poly.type
_entity_poly.pdbx_seq_one_letter_code
_entity_poly.pdbx_strand_id
1 'polypeptide(L)' 'MQLLLVGDKMIHDNWNDINGDDIKNVSEYMRNESLACIDGGVLKKFEDDFACYIGTKYAVAYSSGTAAIYAAVRP' A
#
# COMPACT_ATOMS: atom_id res chain seq x y z
N MET A 1 -9.16 -16.46 4.54
CA MET A 1 -9.26 -16.79 5.97
C MET A 1 -8.82 -18.23 6.14
N GLN A 2 -7.50 -18.46 6.32
CA GLN A 2 -6.95 -19.80 6.48
C GLN A 2 -6.44 -19.91 7.92
N LEU A 3 -7.05 -20.82 8.68
CA LEU A 3 -6.67 -21.13 10.05
C LEU A 3 -5.40 -22.00 10.02
N LEU A 4 -4.31 -21.50 10.59
CA LEU A 4 -3.13 -22.30 10.90
C LEU A 4 -3.31 -22.86 12.31
N LEU A 5 -3.55 -24.17 12.41
CA LEU A 5 -3.59 -24.89 13.69
C LEU A 5 -2.17 -25.29 14.08
N VAL A 6 -1.69 -24.76 15.21
CA VAL A 6 -0.51 -25.28 15.91
C VAL A 6 -0.97 -25.72 17.31
N GLY A 7 -1.29 -27.01 17.45
CA GLY A 7 -1.88 -27.58 18.66
C GLY A 7 -3.34 -27.14 18.92
N ASP A 8 -3.75 -27.05 20.19
CA ASP A 8 -5.13 -26.70 20.61
C ASP A 8 -5.41 -25.18 20.67
N LYS A 9 -4.47 -24.34 20.21
CA LYS A 9 -4.62 -22.87 20.23
C LYS A 9 -5.00 -22.32 18.86
N MET A 10 -6.14 -21.63 18.82
CA MET A 10 -6.57 -20.84 17.67
C MET A 10 -5.72 -19.57 17.60
N ILE A 11 -4.80 -19.51 16.63
CA ILE A 11 -4.02 -18.30 16.37
C ILE A 11 -4.81 -17.48 15.35
N HIS A 12 -5.32 -16.33 15.78
CA HIS A 12 -5.88 -15.35 14.85
C HIS A 12 -4.71 -14.58 14.23
N ASP A 13 -4.54 -14.71 12.92
CA ASP A 13 -3.65 -13.85 12.13
C ASP A 13 -4.25 -12.45 11.97
N ASN A 14 -4.45 -11.78 13.11
CA ASN A 14 -4.96 -10.41 13.15
C ASN A 14 -3.77 -9.46 13.10
N TRP A 15 -3.17 -9.35 11.92
CA TRP A 15 -2.26 -8.24 11.64
C TRP A 15 -3.07 -6.98 11.38
N ASN A 16 -3.09 -6.06 12.35
CA ASN A 16 -3.78 -4.78 12.21
C ASN A 16 -2.90 -3.66 12.75
N ASP A 17 -1.85 -3.33 12.01
CA ASP A 17 -0.90 -2.26 12.30
C ASP A 17 -1.38 -0.94 11.67
N ILE A 18 -2.56 -0.49 12.06
CA ILE A 18 -3.11 0.82 11.69
C ILE A 18 -3.10 1.70 12.94
N ASN A 19 -2.44 2.85 12.87
CA ASN A 19 -2.30 3.79 13.96
C ASN A 19 -3.04 5.12 13.66
N GLY A 20 -2.92 6.07 14.59
CA GLY A 20 -3.61 7.36 14.49
C GLY A 20 -3.14 8.22 13.30
N ASP A 21 -1.88 8.10 12.90
CA ASP A 21 -1.33 8.86 11.77
C ASP A 21 -1.90 8.35 10.44
N ASP A 22 -2.11 7.04 10.29
CA ASP A 22 -2.77 6.48 9.11
C ASP A 22 -4.17 7.06 8.92
N ILE A 23 -4.97 7.10 10.00
CA ILE A 23 -6.33 7.66 9.99
C ILE A 23 -6.29 9.14 9.64
N LYS A 24 -5.34 9.89 10.24
CA LYS A 24 -5.17 11.32 9.99
C LYS A 24 -4.83 11.58 8.52
N ASN A 25 -3.84 10.87 7.97
CA ASN A 25 -3.38 11.06 6.60
C ASN A 25 -4.50 10.78 5.58
N VAL A 26 -5.26 9.70 5.78
CA VAL A 26 -6.43 9.39 4.93
C VAL A 26 -7.51 10.48 5.08
N SER A 27 -7.78 10.93 6.31
CA SER A 27 -8.79 11.96 6.56
C SER A 27 -8.43 13.31 5.93
N GLU A 28 -7.16 13.69 5.98
CA GLU A 28 -6.65 14.91 5.34
C GLU A 28 -6.72 14.80 3.81
N TYR A 29 -6.33 13.65 3.26
CA TYR A 29 -6.43 13.39 1.82
C TYR A 29 -7.87 13.52 1.31
N MET A 30 -8.83 12.85 1.99
CA MET A 30 -10.24 12.91 1.59
C MET A 30 -10.86 14.31 1.65
N ARG A 31 -10.31 15.21 2.47
CA ARG A 31 -10.79 16.60 2.60
C ARG A 31 -10.17 17.54 1.57
N ASN A 32 -8.92 17.30 1.20
CA ASN A 32 -8.10 18.30 0.51
C ASN A 32 -7.71 17.90 -0.93
N GLU A 33 -7.80 16.62 -1.29
CA GLU A 33 -7.35 16.12 -2.59
C GLU A 33 -8.47 15.46 -3.41
N SER A 34 -8.20 15.27 -4.71
CA SER A 34 -9.10 14.55 -5.62
C SER A 34 -8.93 13.04 -5.44
N LEU A 35 -10.05 12.33 -5.26
CA LEU A 35 -10.08 10.87 -5.04
C LEU A 35 -9.54 10.03 -6.21
N ALA A 36 -9.48 10.60 -7.41
CA ALA A 36 -8.99 9.95 -8.61
C ALA A 36 -7.87 10.78 -9.22
N CYS A 37 -6.66 10.62 -8.68
CA CYS A 37 -5.45 11.16 -9.27
C CYS A 37 -4.70 10.00 -9.95
N ILE A 38 -4.61 10.04 -11.28
CA ILE A 38 -3.91 9.01 -12.08
C ILE A 38 -2.40 9.33 -12.12
N ASP A 39 -2.02 10.59 -11.94
CA ASP A 39 -0.63 11.04 -11.91
C ASP A 39 -0.51 12.30 -11.03
N GLY A 40 0.49 12.33 -10.14
CA GLY A 40 0.75 13.43 -9.20
C GLY A 40 0.20 13.25 -7.78
N GLY A 41 0.29 14.32 -6.98
CA GLY A 41 -0.23 14.37 -5.61
C GLY A 41 0.43 13.40 -4.63
N VAL A 42 -0.35 12.89 -3.69
CA VAL A 42 0.11 11.91 -2.67
C VAL A 42 0.73 10.65 -3.29
N LEU A 43 0.25 10.24 -4.47
CA LEU A 43 0.71 9.04 -5.17
C LEU A 43 2.17 9.21 -5.60
N LYS A 44 2.49 10.36 -6.21
CA LYS A 44 3.86 10.66 -6.64
C LYS A 44 4.83 10.72 -5.47
N LYS A 45 4.41 11.38 -4.38
CA LYS A 45 5.21 11.44 -3.15
C LYS A 45 5.49 10.03 -2.61
N PHE A 46 4.48 9.17 -2.59
CA PHE A 46 4.66 7.77 -2.17
C PHE A 46 5.65 7.02 -3.05
N GLU A 47 5.56 7.15 -4.37
CA GLU A 47 6.48 6.52 -5.32
C GLU A 47 7.93 7.01 -5.15
N ASP A 48 8.13 8.32 -5.00
CA ASP A 48 9.46 8.92 -4.83
C ASP A 48 10.09 8.51 -3.49
N ASP A 49 9.32 8.56 -2.39
CA ASP A 49 9.75 8.12 -1.05
C ASP A 49 10.11 6.62 -1.06
N PHE A 50 9.30 5.79 -1.73
CA PHE A 50 9.54 4.35 -1.84
C PHE A 50 10.76 4.04 -2.71
N ALA A 51 10.94 4.74 -3.84
CA ALA A 51 12.11 4.59 -4.69
C ALA A 51 13.41 4.92 -3.94
N CYS A 52 13.38 6.00 -3.13
CA CYS A 52 14.48 6.40 -2.27
C CYS A 52 14.78 5.33 -1.20
N TYR A 53 13.75 4.82 -0.53
CA TYR A 53 13.90 3.76 0.49
C TYR A 53 14.55 2.48 -0.05
N ILE A 54 14.17 2.06 -1.27
CA ILE A 54 14.73 0.87 -1.92
C ILE A 54 16.11 1.13 -2.56
N GLY A 55 16.42 2.38 -2.90
CA GLY A 55 17.64 2.74 -3.63
C GLY A 55 17.54 2.48 -5.14
N THR A 56 16.34 2.60 -5.71
CA THR A 56 16.09 2.49 -7.15
C THR A 56 15.81 3.85 -7.78
N LYS A 57 15.92 3.93 -9.11
CA LYS A 57 15.66 5.17 -9.84
C LYS A 57 14.17 5.51 -9.92
N TYR A 58 13.30 4.49 -9.96
CA TYR A 58 11.86 4.65 -10.12
C TYR A 58 11.10 3.58 -9.34
N ALA A 59 9.92 3.94 -8.84
CA ALA A 59 8.90 3.04 -8.31
C ALA A 59 7.55 3.44 -8.91
N VAL A 60 6.65 2.47 -9.10
CA VAL A 60 5.30 2.69 -9.63
C VAL A 60 4.30 1.95 -8.75
N ALA A 61 3.33 2.68 -8.22
CA ALA A 61 2.31 2.14 -7.32
C ALA A 61 1.14 1.54 -8.11
N TYR A 62 0.65 0.38 -7.66
CA TYR A 62 -0.51 -0.31 -8.23
C TYR A 62 -1.48 -0.71 -7.13
N SER A 63 -2.74 -0.95 -7.52
CA SER A 63 -3.81 -1.38 -6.61
C SER A 63 -3.58 -2.75 -5.96
N SER A 64 -2.70 -3.58 -6.53
CA SER A 64 -2.30 -4.87 -5.96
C SER A 64 -0.97 -5.36 -6.53
N GLY A 65 -0.33 -6.30 -5.82
CA GLY A 65 0.90 -6.96 -6.29
C GLY A 65 0.69 -7.75 -7.59
N THR A 66 -0.46 -8.38 -7.76
CA THR A 66 -0.79 -9.10 -9.02
C THR A 66 -0.86 -8.15 -10.20
N ALA A 67 -1.49 -6.97 -10.04
CA ALA A 67 -1.54 -5.95 -11.08
C ALA A 67 -0.14 -5.41 -11.42
N ALA A 68 0.71 -5.19 -10.41
CA ALA A 68 2.09 -4.75 -10.60
C ALA A 68 2.90 -5.77 -11.41
N ILE A 69 2.82 -7.07 -11.06
CA ILE A 69 3.51 -8.14 -11.79
C ILE A 69 3.00 -8.21 -13.22
N TYR A 70 1.68 -8.20 -13.41
CA TYR A 70 1.07 -8.24 -14.74
C TYR A 70 1.54 -7.08 -15.62
N ALA A 71 1.61 -5.86 -15.07
CA ALA A 71 2.13 -4.70 -15.78
C ALA A 71 3.63 -4.83 -16.10
N ALA A 72 4.42 -5.38 -15.18
CA ALA A 72 5.86 -5.53 -15.36
C ALA A 72 6.24 -6.58 -16.43
N VAL A 73 5.42 -7.63 -16.61
CA VAL A 73 5.70 -8.70 -17.58
C VAL A 73 5.07 -8.46 -18.94
N ARG A 74 4.18 -7.48 -19.08
CA ARG A 74 3.57 -7.15 -20.37
C ARG A 74 4.40 -6.08 -21.11
N PRO A 75 4.83 -6.38 -22.35
CA PRO A 75 5.53 -5.41 -23.19
C PRO A 75 4.59 -4.32 -23.73
#